data_AF-A0A2I3FSE6-F1
#
_entry.id   AF-A0A2I3FSE6-F1
#
_cell.length_a   1.000
_cell.length_b   1.000
_cell.length_c   1.000
_cell.angle_alpha   90.00
_cell.angle_beta   90.00
_cell.angle_gamma   90.00
#
_symmetry.space_group_name_H-M   'P 1'
#
loop_
_entity.id
_entity.type
_entity.pdbx_description
1 polymer ?
#
loop_
_entity_poly.entity_id
_entity_poly.type
_entity_poly.pdbx_seq_one_letter_code
_entity_poly.pdbx_strand_id
1 'polypeptide(L)'
;MALVDKHKVKRQRLDRICEGKRPGGQARWRQWAARGGAPTLCSVPTQVLNEAVGAMMYHTITLTREDLEKFKALRVIVRIGSGYDNVDIKAAGELGIAVCNIPSAAVEETADSTVCHILNLYRRNTWLYQALREGTRVQSVEQIREVASGAARIRGETLGLIGFGRTGQAVAVRAKAFGFSVIFYDPYLQDGIERSLGVQRVYTLQDLLYQSDCVSLHCNLNEHNHHLINDFTIKQMRQGAFLVNAARGGLVDEKALAQALKEGRIRGAALDVHESEPFSFAQGPLKDAPNLICTPHTAWYSEQASLEMREAAATEIRRAITGRIPESLRNCVNKEFFVTSAPWSVIDQQAIHPELNGATYRYPPGIVGVAPGGLPAAMEGIIPGGIPVTHNLPTVAHPSQAPSPNQPTKHGDNREHPNEQ
;
A
#
# COMPACT_ATOMS: atom_id res chain seq x y z
N MET A 1 13.63 10.35 9.56
CA MET A 1 13.88 10.77 8.16
C MET A 1 15.29 10.39 7.77
N ALA A 2 15.49 9.72 6.62
CA ALA A 2 16.82 9.45 6.07
C ALA A 2 16.96 10.21 4.73
N LEU A 3 18.05 10.98 4.56
CA LEU A 3 18.25 11.87 3.40
C LEU A 3 19.60 11.60 2.74
N VAL A 4 19.66 11.79 1.42
CA VAL A 4 20.85 11.54 0.58
C VAL A 4 21.42 12.84 0.03
N ASP A 5 22.74 13.00 0.14
CA ASP A 5 23.55 14.08 -0.44
C ASP A 5 24.39 13.56 -1.65
N LYS A 6 24.62 14.43 -2.66
CA LYS A 6 25.16 14.08 -3.98
C LYS A 6 26.69 13.85 -3.96
N HIS A 7 27.15 12.59 -3.89
CA HIS A 7 28.42 12.15 -4.54
C HIS A 7 28.48 10.60 -4.76
N LYS A 8 29.19 10.21 -5.83
CA LYS A 8 29.23 8.93 -6.60
C LYS A 8 29.01 7.59 -5.84
N VAL A 9 28.23 6.69 -6.46
CA VAL A 9 27.88 5.34 -5.97
C VAL A 9 28.68 4.24 -6.70
N LYS A 10 29.33 3.33 -5.95
CA LYS A 10 29.74 1.99 -6.43
C LYS A 10 29.12 0.91 -5.52
N ARG A 11 28.67 -0.19 -6.13
CA ARG A 11 27.99 -1.36 -5.52
C ARG A 11 28.82 -1.98 -4.38
N GLN A 12 28.20 -2.26 -3.22
CA GLN A 12 28.21 -3.57 -2.52
C GLN A 12 27.45 -3.56 -1.17
N ARG A 13 26.80 -4.72 -0.89
CA ARG A 13 26.24 -5.33 0.35
C ARG A 13 25.48 -4.45 1.36
N LEU A 14 24.17 -4.70 1.44
CA LEU A 14 23.15 -4.10 2.33
C LEU A 14 23.16 -4.77 3.72
N ASP A 15 24.18 -4.51 4.52
CA ASP A 15 24.14 -4.84 5.95
C ASP A 15 24.68 -3.65 6.75
N ARG A 16 23.85 -3.12 7.66
CA ARG A 16 24.11 -2.02 8.61
C ARG A 16 23.78 -0.61 8.11
N ILE A 17 22.74 -0.03 8.70
CA ILE A 17 22.49 1.42 8.74
C ILE A 17 22.97 1.93 10.12
N CYS A 18 23.92 2.87 10.08
CA CYS A 18 24.39 3.80 11.14
C CYS A 18 25.37 3.31 12.24
N GLU A 19 26.68 3.41 11.97
CA GLU A 19 27.70 4.15 12.77
C GLU A 19 29.04 4.18 12.00
N GLY A 20 29.79 5.29 12.06
CA GLY A 20 30.79 5.65 11.03
C GLY A 20 32.28 5.49 11.37
N LYS A 21 33.13 5.52 10.33
CA LYS A 21 34.37 6.33 10.16
C LYS A 21 34.98 6.17 8.73
N ARG A 22 35.65 7.22 8.24
CA ARG A 22 36.21 7.47 6.86
C ARG A 22 37.56 6.73 6.59
N PRO A 23 38.15 6.72 5.35
CA PRO A 23 37.82 7.47 4.12
C PRO A 23 37.70 6.66 2.80
N GLY A 24 36.78 7.09 1.93
CA GLY A 24 36.61 6.61 0.55
C GLY A 24 35.15 6.70 0.08
N GLY A 25 34.75 7.89 -0.40
CA GLY A 25 33.47 8.24 -1.07
C GLY A 25 32.25 7.32 -0.87
N GLN A 26 31.39 7.63 0.12
CA GLN A 26 30.06 7.02 0.30
C GLN A 26 28.96 8.09 0.31
N ALA A 27 27.79 7.75 -0.23
CA ALA A 27 26.55 8.50 -0.01
C ALA A 27 26.27 8.57 1.50
N ARG A 28 26.10 9.79 2.02
CA ARG A 28 25.98 10.00 3.47
C ARG A 28 24.51 10.02 3.87
N TRP A 29 24.01 8.89 4.34
CA TRP A 29 22.70 8.81 4.97
C TRP A 29 22.76 9.43 6.36
N ARG A 30 21.93 10.45 6.61
CA ARG A 30 21.72 10.97 7.97
C ARG A 30 20.31 10.61 8.42
N GLN A 31 20.23 9.79 9.46
CA GLN A 31 18.97 9.48 10.13
C GLN A 31 18.68 10.54 11.18
N TRP A 32 17.53 11.21 11.05
CA TRP A 32 17.03 12.15 12.03
C TRP A 32 15.82 11.53 12.71
N ALA A 33 15.92 11.36 14.02
CA ALA A 33 14.84 11.03 14.94
C ALA A 33 14.76 12.15 15.97
N ALA A 34 13.58 12.73 16.18
CA ALA A 34 13.38 13.68 17.26
C ALA A 34 13.65 12.96 18.59
N ARG A 35 14.61 13.46 19.38
CA ARG A 35 14.81 12.97 20.74
C ARG A 35 13.68 13.55 21.60
N GLY A 36 12.72 12.71 21.99
CA GLY A 36 11.75 13.04 23.06
C GLY A 36 10.51 13.85 22.68
N GLY A 37 9.84 13.52 21.58
CA GLY A 37 8.54 14.09 21.18
C GLY A 37 8.17 13.69 19.76
N ALA A 38 6.91 13.91 19.35
CA ALA A 38 6.50 13.69 17.95
C ALA A 38 7.39 14.55 17.03
N PRO A 39 8.07 13.95 16.03
CA PRO A 39 8.99 14.69 15.18
C PRO A 39 8.26 15.76 14.36
N THR A 40 8.50 17.03 14.67
CA THR A 40 8.06 18.17 13.85
C THR A 40 9.14 18.54 12.83
N LEU A 41 8.75 19.14 11.69
CA LEU A 41 9.72 19.62 10.70
C LEU A 41 10.71 20.62 11.29
N CYS A 42 10.34 21.36 12.34
CA CYS A 42 11.23 22.27 13.08
C CYS A 42 12.49 21.59 13.64
N SER A 43 12.50 20.26 13.75
CA SER A 43 13.67 19.48 14.17
C SER A 43 14.65 19.17 13.04
N VAL A 44 14.32 19.50 11.78
CA VAL A 44 15.15 19.27 10.61
C VAL A 44 16.18 20.39 10.47
N PRO A 45 17.50 20.09 10.43
CA PRO A 45 18.52 21.12 10.30
C PRO A 45 18.40 21.92 8.99
N THR A 46 18.68 23.22 9.04
CA THR A 46 18.61 24.12 7.87
C THR A 46 19.42 23.61 6.67
N GLN A 47 20.60 23.00 6.92
CA GLN A 47 21.40 22.40 5.85
C GLN A 47 20.63 21.35 5.05
N VAL A 48 19.84 20.51 5.73
CA VAL A 48 19.02 19.48 5.07
C VAL A 48 17.95 20.10 4.20
N LEU A 49 17.25 21.14 4.70
CA LEU A 49 16.21 21.82 3.94
C LEU A 49 16.78 22.44 2.66
N ASN A 50 18.03 22.93 2.70
CA ASN A 50 18.68 23.56 1.57
C ASN A 50 19.22 22.55 0.53
N GLU A 51 19.80 21.43 0.97
CA GLU A 51 20.66 20.59 0.12
C GLU A 51 20.05 19.21 -0.23
N ALA A 52 19.06 18.73 0.52
CA ALA A 52 18.57 17.36 0.34
C ALA A 52 17.84 17.18 -1.00
N VAL A 53 18.28 16.18 -1.77
CA VAL A 53 17.70 15.86 -3.09
C VAL A 53 16.62 14.77 -2.98
N GLY A 54 16.75 13.88 -2.01
CA GLY A 54 15.78 12.82 -1.74
C GLY A 54 15.54 12.62 -0.25
N ALA A 55 14.28 12.38 0.12
CA ALA A 55 13.86 12.12 1.49
C ALA A 55 13.14 10.78 1.61
N MET A 56 13.43 10.03 2.68
CA MET A 56 12.63 8.88 3.10
C MET A 56 12.02 9.13 4.46
N MET A 57 10.72 8.86 4.58
CA MET A 57 9.95 9.13 5.81
C MET A 57 8.94 8.01 6.09
N TYR A 58 8.53 7.91 7.35
CA TYR A 58 7.47 7.03 7.87
C TYR A 58 6.15 7.81 8.03
N HIS A 59 5.18 7.29 8.79
CA HIS A 59 3.85 7.90 9.00
C HIS A 59 3.83 9.00 10.08
N THR A 60 4.90 9.14 10.89
CA THR A 60 4.91 9.99 12.09
C THR A 60 5.20 11.48 11.85
N ILE A 61 5.48 11.87 10.60
CA ILE A 61 5.74 13.26 10.21
C ILE A 61 4.74 13.62 9.12
N THR A 62 4.12 14.79 9.22
CA THR A 62 3.28 15.36 8.16
C THR A 62 4.06 16.42 7.39
N LEU A 63 3.95 16.41 6.06
CA LEU A 63 4.51 17.44 5.19
C LEU A 63 3.37 18.16 4.47
N THR A 64 3.04 19.35 4.97
CA THR A 64 2.09 20.28 4.34
C THR A 64 2.75 21.00 3.16
N ARG A 65 1.96 21.77 2.38
CA ARG A 65 2.51 22.68 1.37
C ARG A 65 3.59 23.62 1.94
N GLU A 66 3.31 24.28 3.06
CA GLU A 66 4.25 25.20 3.72
C GLU A 66 5.55 24.50 4.14
N ASP A 67 5.46 23.21 4.51
CA ASP A 67 6.62 22.40 4.85
C ASP A 67 7.45 22.02 3.62
N LEU A 68 6.79 21.69 2.51
CA LEU A 68 7.43 21.32 1.26
C LEU A 68 8.18 22.50 0.64
N GLU A 69 7.65 23.72 0.72
CA GLU A 69 8.29 24.95 0.21
C GLU A 69 9.61 25.32 0.91
N LYS A 70 9.83 24.80 2.12
CA LYS A 70 11.09 24.98 2.85
C LYS A 70 12.23 24.20 2.19
N PHE A 71 11.94 23.12 1.46
CA PHE A 71 12.95 22.34 0.77
C PHE A 71 13.38 23.00 -0.55
N LYS A 72 14.67 23.31 -0.69
CA LYS A 72 15.20 24.05 -1.86
C LYS A 72 15.74 23.16 -2.98
N ALA A 73 16.07 21.91 -2.68
CA ALA A 73 16.67 20.97 -3.64
C ALA A 73 15.92 19.64 -3.76
N LEU A 74 14.83 19.45 -3.02
CA LEU A 74 14.15 18.16 -2.92
C LEU A 74 13.46 17.81 -4.23
N ARG A 75 13.66 16.57 -4.69
CA ARG A 75 13.15 16.09 -5.98
C ARG A 75 12.31 14.83 -5.84
N VAL A 76 12.52 14.08 -4.76
CA VAL A 76 11.77 12.85 -4.48
C VAL A 76 11.56 12.66 -2.98
N ILE A 77 10.36 12.25 -2.61
CA ILE A 77 9.97 11.75 -1.29
C ILE A 77 9.54 10.31 -1.46
N VAL A 78 10.10 9.40 -0.66
CA VAL A 78 9.68 8.00 -0.61
C VAL A 78 9.09 7.70 0.76
N ARG A 79 7.79 7.39 0.76
CA ARG A 79 7.10 6.86 1.93
C ARG A 79 7.50 5.40 2.14
N ILE A 80 8.16 5.13 3.26
CA ILE A 80 8.38 3.78 3.77
C ILE A 80 7.04 3.33 4.36
N GLY A 81 6.30 2.56 3.59
CA GLY A 81 4.91 2.16 3.85
C GLY A 81 3.99 2.48 2.67
N SER A 82 2.74 1.99 2.75
CA SER A 82 1.76 2.08 1.66
C SER A 82 1.02 3.42 1.61
N GLY A 83 0.53 3.94 2.74
CA GLY A 83 -0.21 5.20 2.75
C GLY A 83 0.69 6.44 2.73
N TYR A 84 0.15 7.48 2.11
CA TYR A 84 0.82 8.73 1.75
C TYR A 84 -0.02 9.97 2.12
N ASP A 85 -1.06 9.79 2.94
CA ASP A 85 -1.96 10.82 3.46
C ASP A 85 -1.23 11.89 4.29
N ASN A 86 -0.06 11.55 4.86
CA ASN A 86 0.77 12.48 5.61
C ASN A 86 1.67 13.38 4.73
N VAL A 87 1.48 13.39 3.41
CA VAL A 87 2.18 14.28 2.48
C VAL A 87 1.15 14.91 1.55
N ASP A 88 1.19 16.24 1.41
CA ASP A 88 0.41 16.93 0.38
C ASP A 88 1.00 16.61 -1.02
N ILE A 89 0.53 15.52 -1.61
CA ILE A 89 1.06 14.99 -2.88
C ILE A 89 0.79 15.92 -4.08
N LYS A 90 -0.27 16.73 -3.98
CA LYS A 90 -0.64 17.72 -4.99
C LYS A 90 0.33 18.90 -4.94
N ALA A 91 0.54 19.49 -3.77
CA ALA A 91 1.55 20.54 -3.59
C ALA A 91 2.96 20.02 -3.93
N ALA A 92 3.29 18.79 -3.55
CA ALA A 92 4.56 18.17 -3.93
C ALA A 92 4.74 18.13 -5.46
N GLY A 93 3.73 17.71 -6.21
CA GLY A 93 3.78 17.69 -7.68
C GLY A 93 3.93 19.08 -8.30
N GLU A 94 3.18 20.06 -7.78
CA GLU A 94 3.27 21.49 -8.19
C GLU A 94 4.68 22.07 -7.96
N LEU A 95 5.36 21.64 -6.90
CA LEU A 95 6.74 22.00 -6.58
C LEU A 95 7.79 21.14 -7.31
N GLY A 96 7.37 20.22 -8.19
CA GLY A 96 8.28 19.33 -8.91
C GLY A 96 8.91 18.24 -8.03
N ILE A 97 8.23 17.84 -6.96
CA ILE A 97 8.67 16.78 -6.03
C ILE A 97 7.84 15.53 -6.29
N ALA A 98 8.50 14.44 -6.71
CA ALA A 98 7.83 13.15 -6.85
C ALA A 98 7.59 12.53 -5.49
N VAL A 99 6.42 11.93 -5.30
CA VAL A 99 6.10 11.14 -4.10
C VAL A 99 5.92 9.69 -4.51
N CYS A 100 6.66 8.79 -3.86
CA CYS A 100 6.52 7.35 -4.03
C CYS A 100 6.09 6.69 -2.72
N ASN A 101 5.48 5.51 -2.83
CA ASN A 101 5.18 4.63 -1.70
C ASN A 101 5.73 3.20 -1.91
N ILE A 102 5.62 2.37 -0.87
CA ILE A 102 5.90 0.93 -0.94
C ILE A 102 4.59 0.16 -0.69
N PRO A 103 3.83 -0.18 -1.74
CA PRO A 103 2.44 -0.60 -1.61
C PRO A 103 2.24 -2.08 -1.23
N SER A 104 3.27 -2.92 -1.29
CA SER A 104 3.14 -4.38 -1.21
C SER A 104 3.80 -5.04 0.01
N ALA A 105 4.69 -4.34 0.72
CA ALA A 105 5.61 -4.98 1.66
C ALA A 105 4.99 -5.53 2.96
N ALA A 106 3.75 -5.16 3.29
CA ALA A 106 3.09 -5.58 4.52
C ALA A 106 1.59 -5.90 4.30
N VAL A 107 1.22 -6.29 3.07
CA VAL A 107 -0.18 -6.54 2.72
C VAL A 107 -0.74 -7.71 3.53
N GLU A 108 0.04 -8.79 3.65
CA GLU A 108 -0.38 -9.99 4.34
C GLU A 108 -0.33 -9.81 5.86
N GLU A 109 0.72 -9.21 6.40
CA GLU A 109 0.81 -8.86 7.81
C GLU A 109 -0.40 -8.03 8.27
N THR A 110 -0.77 -7.00 7.50
CA THR A 110 -1.93 -6.17 7.85
C THR A 110 -3.24 -6.95 7.76
N ALA A 111 -3.36 -7.87 6.81
CA ALA A 111 -4.54 -8.74 6.71
C ALA A 111 -4.61 -9.74 7.87
N ASP A 112 -3.49 -10.32 8.27
CA ASP A 112 -3.38 -11.25 9.39
C ASP A 112 -3.72 -10.56 10.72
N SER A 113 -3.16 -9.37 10.96
CA SER A 113 -3.50 -8.54 12.11
C SER A 113 -4.98 -8.14 12.11
N THR A 114 -5.54 -7.79 10.95
CA THR A 114 -6.98 -7.47 10.85
C THR A 114 -7.86 -8.67 11.21
N VAL A 115 -7.55 -9.86 10.67
CA VAL A 115 -8.29 -11.09 11.02
C VAL A 115 -8.10 -11.42 12.51
N CYS A 116 -6.92 -11.22 13.07
CA CYS A 116 -6.67 -11.35 14.51
C CYS A 116 -7.59 -10.42 15.32
N HIS A 117 -7.71 -9.15 14.95
CA HIS A 117 -8.62 -8.19 15.58
C HIS A 117 -10.08 -8.63 15.48
N ILE A 118 -10.54 -9.04 14.29
CA ILE A 118 -11.89 -9.56 14.09
C ILE A 118 -12.14 -10.76 15.02
N LEU A 119 -11.24 -11.75 15.03
CA LEU A 119 -11.38 -12.93 15.89
C LEU A 119 -11.33 -12.58 17.38
N ASN A 120 -10.51 -11.60 17.79
CA ASN A 120 -10.47 -11.12 19.17
C ASN A 120 -11.80 -10.49 19.59
N LEU A 121 -12.49 -9.77 18.71
CA LEU A 121 -13.83 -9.25 18.99
C LEU A 121 -14.86 -10.37 19.11
N TYR A 122 -14.89 -11.30 18.15
CA TYR A 122 -15.87 -12.40 18.13
C TYR A 122 -15.65 -13.42 19.25
N ARG A 123 -14.41 -13.64 19.68
CA ARG A 123 -14.02 -14.70 20.64
C ARG A 123 -13.57 -14.17 21.99
N ARG A 124 -13.41 -12.86 22.12
CA ARG A 124 -13.02 -12.15 23.35
C ARG A 124 -11.67 -12.58 23.92
N ASN A 125 -10.79 -13.19 23.12
CA ASN A 125 -9.54 -13.78 23.60
C ASN A 125 -8.67 -12.78 24.38
N THR A 126 -8.47 -11.57 23.86
CA THR A 126 -7.70 -10.52 24.54
C THR A 126 -8.32 -10.11 25.87
N TRP A 127 -9.64 -9.95 25.93
CA TRP A 127 -10.34 -9.57 27.17
C TRP A 127 -10.36 -10.71 28.19
N LEU A 128 -10.47 -11.96 27.74
CA LEU A 128 -10.36 -13.13 28.63
C LEU A 128 -8.96 -13.25 29.21
N TYR A 129 -7.93 -13.03 28.39
CA TYR A 129 -6.55 -12.94 28.86
C TYR A 129 -6.37 -11.82 29.91
N GLN A 130 -6.94 -10.64 29.64
CA GLN A 130 -6.90 -9.51 30.56
C GLN A 130 -7.61 -9.84 31.90
N ALA A 131 -8.80 -10.43 31.86
CA ALA A 131 -9.55 -10.80 33.07
C ALA A 131 -8.78 -11.77 33.97
N LEU A 132 -8.08 -12.75 33.37
CA LEU A 132 -7.20 -13.66 34.11
C LEU A 132 -5.98 -12.95 34.70
N ARG A 133 -5.38 -12.01 33.96
CA ARG A 133 -4.27 -11.17 34.46
C ARG A 133 -4.70 -10.29 35.63
N GLU A 134 -5.94 -9.81 35.63
CA GLU A 134 -6.56 -9.03 36.69
C GLU A 134 -6.98 -9.89 37.91
N GLY A 135 -6.83 -11.21 37.84
CA GLY A 135 -7.05 -12.13 38.96
C GLY A 135 -8.44 -12.76 39.01
N THR A 136 -9.24 -12.62 37.94
CA THR A 136 -10.54 -13.29 37.84
C THR A 136 -10.36 -14.81 37.90
N ARG A 137 -11.10 -15.49 38.78
CA ARG A 137 -11.08 -16.94 38.92
C ARG A 137 -12.32 -17.55 38.27
N VAL A 138 -12.11 -18.50 37.37
CA VAL A 138 -13.16 -19.15 36.59
C VAL A 138 -13.06 -20.65 36.83
N GLN A 139 -14.06 -21.25 37.47
CA GLN A 139 -14.10 -22.68 37.76
C GLN A 139 -15.36 -23.35 37.21
N SER A 140 -16.55 -22.76 37.44
CA SER A 140 -17.80 -23.36 36.98
C SER A 140 -18.12 -22.99 35.53
N VAL A 141 -19.00 -23.79 34.90
CA VAL A 141 -19.47 -23.54 33.54
C VAL A 141 -20.24 -22.22 33.45
N GLU A 142 -20.95 -21.84 34.50
CA GLU A 142 -21.68 -20.58 34.62
C GLU A 142 -20.71 -19.40 34.60
N GLN A 143 -19.62 -19.46 35.36
CA GLN A 143 -18.57 -18.44 35.37
C GLN A 143 -17.90 -18.30 34.01
N ILE A 144 -17.69 -19.42 33.28
CA ILE A 144 -17.16 -19.38 31.91
C ILE A 144 -18.12 -18.62 30.99
N ARG A 145 -19.42 -18.90 31.06
CA ARG A 145 -20.43 -18.20 30.25
C ARG A 145 -20.51 -16.72 30.58
N GLU A 146 -20.38 -16.36 31.85
CA GLU A 146 -20.42 -14.98 32.33
C GLU A 146 -19.20 -14.17 31.83
N VAL A 147 -17.98 -14.66 32.09
CA VAL A 147 -16.74 -13.96 31.70
C VAL A 147 -16.55 -13.89 30.17
N ALA A 148 -17.04 -14.90 29.44
CA ALA A 148 -17.00 -14.93 27.98
C ALA A 148 -18.29 -14.38 27.34
N SER A 149 -19.18 -13.76 28.11
CA SER A 149 -20.47 -13.26 27.62
C SER A 149 -20.29 -12.31 26.44
N GLY A 150 -21.16 -12.44 25.44
CA GLY A 150 -21.11 -11.69 24.18
C GLY A 150 -20.18 -12.26 23.12
N ALA A 151 -19.39 -13.31 23.43
CA ALA A 151 -18.63 -14.03 22.42
C ALA A 151 -19.59 -14.75 21.45
N ALA A 152 -19.40 -14.57 20.15
CA ALA A 152 -20.36 -14.98 19.11
C ALA A 152 -19.83 -16.11 18.21
N ARG A 153 -20.76 -16.80 17.54
CA ARG A 153 -20.47 -17.75 16.47
C ARG A 153 -20.21 -16.96 15.18
N ILE A 154 -19.15 -17.30 14.45
CA ILE A 154 -18.73 -16.56 13.23
C ILE A 154 -19.50 -17.02 11.98
N ARG A 155 -19.73 -18.33 11.82
CA ARG A 155 -20.37 -18.87 10.62
C ARG A 155 -21.76 -18.25 10.43
N GLY A 156 -21.99 -17.64 9.27
CA GLY A 156 -23.25 -16.98 8.91
C GLY A 156 -23.26 -15.47 9.13
N GLU A 157 -22.26 -14.92 9.82
CA GLU A 157 -22.10 -13.48 10.00
C GLU A 157 -21.65 -12.81 8.70
N THR A 158 -22.01 -11.53 8.53
CA THR A 158 -21.61 -10.73 7.38
C THR A 158 -20.46 -9.78 7.73
N LEU A 159 -19.34 -9.93 7.04
CA LEU A 159 -18.17 -9.05 7.13
C LEU A 159 -18.20 -8.04 5.98
N GLY A 160 -18.41 -6.76 6.32
CA GLY A 160 -18.37 -5.63 5.40
C GLY A 160 -16.99 -4.98 5.33
N LEU A 161 -16.39 -4.98 4.14
CA LEU A 161 -15.10 -4.34 3.89
C LEU A 161 -15.28 -3.01 3.16
N ILE A 162 -14.82 -1.92 3.77
CA ILE A 162 -14.82 -0.59 3.16
C ILE A 162 -13.44 -0.33 2.57
N GLY A 163 -13.36 -0.35 1.23
CA GLY A 163 -12.12 -0.42 0.47
C GLY A 163 -11.75 -1.87 0.15
N PHE A 164 -11.55 -2.17 -1.13
CA PHE A 164 -11.29 -3.51 -1.62
C PHE A 164 -10.03 -3.60 -2.48
N GLY A 165 -9.01 -2.85 -2.06
CA GLY A 165 -7.65 -2.94 -2.59
C GLY A 165 -6.89 -4.16 -2.06
N ARG A 166 -5.56 -4.06 -2.00
CA ARG A 166 -4.67 -5.18 -1.65
C ARG A 166 -5.01 -5.84 -0.30
N THR A 167 -5.15 -5.04 0.75
CA THR A 167 -5.43 -5.53 2.11
C THR A 167 -6.86 -6.05 2.25
N GLY A 168 -7.86 -5.33 1.74
CA GLY A 168 -9.26 -5.77 1.74
C GLY A 168 -9.46 -7.11 1.03
N GLN A 169 -8.82 -7.32 -0.13
CA GLN A 169 -8.84 -8.60 -0.82
C GLN A 169 -8.16 -9.72 -0.02
N ALA A 170 -7.00 -9.45 0.58
CA ALA A 170 -6.28 -10.41 1.42
C ALA A 170 -7.09 -10.84 2.66
N VAL A 171 -7.83 -9.90 3.27
CA VAL A 171 -8.76 -10.19 4.38
C VAL A 171 -9.94 -11.02 3.90
N ALA A 172 -10.56 -10.68 2.76
CA ALA A 172 -11.69 -11.44 2.22
C ALA A 172 -11.35 -12.92 1.96
N VAL A 173 -10.18 -13.19 1.39
CA VAL A 173 -9.70 -14.57 1.15
C VAL A 173 -9.61 -15.35 2.46
N ARG A 174 -9.07 -14.74 3.52
CA ARG A 174 -8.91 -15.37 4.84
C ARG A 174 -10.26 -15.54 5.55
N ALA A 175 -11.11 -14.51 5.53
CA ALA A 175 -12.39 -14.48 6.25
C ALA A 175 -13.36 -15.58 5.79
N LYS A 176 -13.34 -15.94 4.50
CA LYS A 176 -14.18 -17.01 3.95
C LYS A 176 -14.01 -18.35 4.64
N ALA A 177 -12.78 -18.71 5.03
CA ALA A 177 -12.50 -19.97 5.70
C ALA A 177 -13.18 -20.09 7.07
N PHE A 178 -13.44 -18.97 7.74
CA PHE A 178 -14.17 -18.93 9.01
C PHE A 178 -15.69 -19.01 8.85
N GLY A 179 -16.20 -18.94 7.60
CA GLY A 179 -17.62 -19.00 7.30
C GLY A 179 -18.33 -17.63 7.31
N PHE A 180 -17.59 -16.53 7.17
CA PHE A 180 -18.16 -15.21 6.91
C PHE A 180 -18.77 -15.12 5.51
N SER A 181 -19.92 -14.46 5.40
CA SER A 181 -20.39 -13.86 4.15
C SER A 181 -19.64 -12.53 3.97
N VAL A 182 -18.79 -12.41 2.94
CA VAL A 182 -18.00 -11.20 2.72
C VAL A 182 -18.70 -10.30 1.70
N ILE A 183 -18.98 -9.07 2.12
CA ILE A 183 -19.46 -7.99 1.25
C ILE A 183 -18.46 -6.83 1.24
N PHE A 184 -18.42 -6.04 0.17
CA PHE A 184 -17.54 -4.87 0.14
C PHE A 184 -18.16 -3.66 -0.58
N TYR A 185 -17.66 -2.49 -0.21
CA TYR A 185 -17.92 -1.21 -0.85
C TYR A 185 -16.59 -0.56 -1.23
N ASP A 186 -16.42 -0.31 -2.52
CA ASP A 186 -15.30 0.46 -3.05
C ASP A 186 -15.79 1.22 -4.29
N PRO A 187 -15.97 2.56 -4.22
CA PRO A 187 -16.53 3.33 -5.32
C PRO A 187 -15.51 3.59 -6.45
N TYR A 188 -14.22 3.29 -6.25
CA TYR A 188 -13.16 3.59 -7.21
C TYR A 188 -12.72 2.37 -8.03
N LEU A 189 -13.12 1.16 -7.64
CA LEU A 189 -12.82 -0.05 -8.38
C LEU A 189 -13.69 -0.21 -9.63
N GLN A 190 -13.07 -0.71 -10.69
CA GLN A 190 -13.76 -1.20 -11.88
C GLN A 190 -14.58 -2.46 -11.56
N ASP A 191 -15.64 -2.69 -12.32
CA ASP A 191 -16.48 -3.87 -12.18
C ASP A 191 -15.74 -5.16 -12.53
N GLY A 192 -16.05 -6.25 -11.82
CA GLY A 192 -15.61 -7.61 -12.13
C GLY A 192 -14.74 -8.27 -11.05
N ILE A 193 -14.08 -7.49 -10.17
CA ILE A 193 -13.24 -8.04 -9.09
C ILE A 193 -14.10 -8.90 -8.12
N GLU A 194 -15.34 -8.50 -7.89
CA GLU A 194 -16.31 -9.21 -7.07
C GLU A 194 -16.59 -10.62 -7.58
N ARG A 195 -16.67 -10.79 -8.92
CA ARG A 195 -16.87 -12.09 -9.56
C ARG A 195 -15.64 -12.97 -9.44
N SER A 196 -14.45 -12.41 -9.69
CA SER A 196 -13.18 -13.15 -9.63
C SER A 196 -12.90 -13.71 -8.24
N LEU A 197 -13.20 -12.94 -7.19
CA LEU A 197 -13.00 -13.36 -5.80
C LEU A 197 -14.25 -14.02 -5.19
N GLY A 198 -15.38 -14.08 -5.90
CA GLY A 198 -16.62 -14.68 -5.43
C GLY A 198 -17.17 -14.02 -4.15
N VAL A 199 -17.15 -12.69 -4.09
CA VAL A 199 -17.68 -11.89 -2.98
C VAL A 199 -18.77 -10.95 -3.49
N GLN A 200 -19.64 -10.48 -2.62
CA GLN A 200 -20.71 -9.56 -3.04
C GLN A 200 -20.23 -8.10 -2.96
N ARG A 201 -20.48 -7.33 -4.01
CA ARG A 201 -20.27 -5.87 -4.02
C ARG A 201 -21.57 -5.15 -3.70
N VAL A 202 -21.49 -4.11 -2.89
CA VAL A 202 -22.56 -3.11 -2.73
C VAL A 202 -22.05 -1.75 -3.18
N TYR A 203 -22.96 -0.89 -3.63
CA TYR A 203 -22.61 0.35 -4.34
C TYR A 203 -22.79 1.62 -3.52
N THR A 204 -23.32 1.51 -2.30
CA THR A 204 -23.38 2.61 -1.35
C THR A 204 -22.77 2.20 -0.01
N LEU A 205 -22.23 3.17 0.72
CA LEU A 205 -21.76 2.95 2.09
C LEU A 205 -22.92 2.47 2.99
N GLN A 206 -24.10 3.06 2.84
CA GLN A 206 -25.28 2.71 3.62
C GLN A 206 -25.66 1.23 3.49
N ASP A 207 -25.67 0.70 2.26
CA ASP A 207 -25.99 -0.70 2.02
C ASP A 207 -25.01 -1.65 2.73
N LEU A 208 -23.72 -1.28 2.76
CA LEU A 208 -22.70 -2.05 3.46
C LEU A 208 -22.95 -2.02 4.97
N LEU A 209 -23.13 -0.83 5.55
CA LEU A 209 -23.30 -0.67 7.00
C LEU A 209 -24.57 -1.37 7.50
N TYR A 210 -25.65 -1.34 6.71
CA TYR A 210 -26.92 -1.98 7.05
C TYR A 210 -26.84 -3.52 7.01
N GLN A 211 -26.01 -4.09 6.13
CA GLN A 211 -25.91 -5.53 5.93
C GLN A 211 -24.84 -6.21 6.79
N SER A 212 -23.91 -5.45 7.37
CA SER A 212 -22.71 -6.00 8.03
C SER A 212 -22.88 -6.16 9.53
N ASP A 213 -22.51 -7.34 10.04
CA ASP A 213 -22.38 -7.60 11.48
C ASP A 213 -21.01 -7.16 12.02
N CYS A 214 -20.00 -7.15 11.14
CA CYS A 214 -18.68 -6.60 11.40
C CYS A 214 -18.26 -5.73 10.22
N VAL A 215 -17.83 -4.49 10.49
CA VAL A 215 -17.31 -3.55 9.48
C VAL A 215 -15.81 -3.41 9.68
N SER A 216 -15.03 -3.55 8.59
CA SER A 216 -13.58 -3.35 8.62
C SER A 216 -13.12 -2.36 7.54
N LEU A 217 -12.28 -1.41 7.96
CA LEU A 217 -11.77 -0.33 7.10
C LEU A 217 -10.45 -0.73 6.45
N HIS A 218 -10.40 -0.62 5.12
CA HIS A 218 -9.23 -0.93 4.28
C HIS A 218 -9.00 0.08 3.14
N CYS A 219 -9.71 1.21 3.16
CA CYS A 219 -9.49 2.32 2.24
C CYS A 219 -8.37 3.24 2.72
N ASN A 220 -7.69 3.91 1.78
CA ASN A 220 -6.77 4.99 2.12
C ASN A 220 -7.54 6.24 2.56
N LEU A 221 -6.95 7.02 3.49
CA LEU A 221 -7.45 8.35 3.80
C LEU A 221 -7.18 9.30 2.62
N ASN A 222 -8.20 10.07 2.23
CA ASN A 222 -8.18 11.08 1.18
C ASN A 222 -9.15 12.23 1.52
N GLU A 223 -9.22 13.23 0.63
CA GLU A 223 -10.01 14.45 0.83
C GLU A 223 -11.53 14.21 1.00
N HIS A 224 -12.05 13.07 0.54
CA HIS A 224 -13.49 12.78 0.50
C HIS A 224 -13.97 11.80 1.56
N ASN A 225 -13.08 11.22 2.37
CA ASN A 225 -13.44 10.18 3.34
C ASN A 225 -12.89 10.41 4.75
N HIS A 226 -12.47 11.63 5.06
CA HIS A 226 -12.22 12.03 6.44
C HIS A 226 -13.49 11.89 7.29
N HIS A 227 -13.39 11.21 8.43
CA HIS A 227 -14.53 10.82 9.27
C HIS A 227 -15.65 10.11 8.48
N LEU A 228 -15.26 9.18 7.60
CA LEU A 228 -16.19 8.30 6.88
C LEU A 228 -17.15 7.58 7.85
N ILE A 229 -16.60 7.11 8.97
CA ILE A 229 -17.37 6.60 10.10
C ILE A 229 -17.52 7.75 11.11
N ASN A 230 -18.72 8.31 11.18
CA ASN A 230 -19.09 9.45 12.02
C ASN A 230 -20.44 9.19 12.71
N ASP A 231 -20.93 10.15 13.48
CA ASP A 231 -22.19 10.00 14.22
C ASP A 231 -23.39 9.61 13.32
N PHE A 232 -23.44 10.12 12.09
CA PHE A 232 -24.50 9.79 11.14
C PHE A 232 -24.35 8.38 10.57
N THR A 233 -23.16 8.00 10.10
CA THR A 233 -22.94 6.67 9.48
C THR A 233 -22.95 5.55 10.51
N ILE A 234 -22.52 5.79 11.76
CA ILE A 234 -22.64 4.81 12.85
C ILE A 234 -24.11 4.44 13.10
N LYS A 235 -25.05 5.39 12.98
CA LYS A 235 -26.49 5.11 13.15
C LYS A 235 -27.07 4.20 12.06
N GLN A 236 -26.35 4.04 10.94
CA GLN A 236 -26.73 3.14 9.86
C GLN A 236 -26.17 1.72 10.06
N MET A 237 -25.22 1.54 10.97
CA MET A 237 -24.69 0.21 11.31
C MET A 237 -25.75 -0.61 12.03
N ARG A 238 -25.67 -1.94 11.89
CA ARG A 238 -26.51 -2.85 12.67
C ARG A 238 -26.30 -2.65 14.18
N GLN A 239 -27.38 -2.74 14.94
CA GLN A 239 -27.31 -2.71 16.40
C GLN A 239 -26.41 -3.85 16.90
N GLY A 240 -25.38 -3.49 17.68
CA GLY A 240 -24.43 -4.45 18.23
C GLY A 240 -23.44 -5.01 17.20
N ALA A 241 -23.20 -4.29 16.09
CA ALA A 241 -22.14 -4.60 15.14
C ALA A 241 -20.73 -4.38 15.75
N PHE A 242 -19.73 -4.99 15.13
CA PHE A 242 -18.32 -4.75 15.41
C PHE A 242 -17.69 -3.77 14.40
N LEU A 243 -16.67 -3.02 14.84
CA LEU A 243 -15.89 -2.13 13.99
C LEU A 243 -14.38 -2.44 14.11
N VAL A 244 -13.69 -2.57 12.98
CA VAL A 244 -12.24 -2.77 12.94
C VAL A 244 -11.58 -1.72 12.05
N ASN A 245 -10.57 -1.02 12.56
CA ASN A 245 -9.79 -0.06 11.78
C ASN A 245 -8.30 -0.40 11.86
N ALA A 246 -7.77 -0.94 10.77
CA ALA A 246 -6.33 -1.12 10.54
C ALA A 246 -5.86 -0.34 9.31
N ALA A 247 -6.58 0.74 8.95
CA ALA A 247 -6.30 1.58 7.81
C ALA A 247 -5.67 2.91 8.25
N ARG A 248 -6.48 3.93 8.55
CA ARG A 248 -6.03 5.24 9.04
C ARG A 248 -6.95 5.78 10.12
N GLY A 249 -6.38 6.46 11.11
CA GLY A 249 -7.11 7.03 12.24
C GLY A 249 -8.22 7.99 11.83
N GLY A 250 -7.90 8.97 10.99
CA GLY A 250 -8.85 10.00 10.52
C GLY A 250 -10.01 9.49 9.65
N LEU A 251 -10.17 8.19 9.44
CA LEU A 251 -11.37 7.61 8.82
C LEU A 251 -12.54 7.50 9.81
N VAL A 252 -12.26 7.53 11.11
CA VAL A 252 -13.25 7.33 12.18
C VAL A 252 -13.25 8.56 13.09
N ASP A 253 -14.43 9.12 13.33
CA ASP A 253 -14.65 10.10 14.40
C ASP A 253 -14.64 9.36 15.75
N GLU A 254 -13.56 9.53 16.51
CA GLU A 254 -13.36 8.82 17.79
C GLU A 254 -14.36 9.22 18.86
N LYS A 255 -14.92 10.44 18.80
CA LYS A 255 -15.95 10.89 19.75
C LYS A 255 -17.26 10.17 19.47
N ALA A 256 -17.64 10.07 18.20
CA ALA A 256 -18.84 9.35 17.79
C ALA A 256 -18.73 7.85 18.13
N LEU A 257 -17.56 7.25 17.89
CA LEU A 257 -17.29 5.86 18.26
C LEU A 257 -17.36 5.63 19.78
N ALA A 258 -16.73 6.50 20.58
CA ALA A 258 -16.76 6.41 22.04
C ALA A 258 -18.20 6.40 22.57
N GLN A 259 -19.06 7.29 22.04
CA GLN A 259 -20.46 7.35 22.43
C GLN A 259 -21.22 6.09 22.00
N ALA A 260 -20.98 5.60 20.79
CA ALA A 260 -21.64 4.39 20.27
C ALA A 260 -21.28 3.12 21.08
N LEU A 261 -20.05 3.03 21.58
CA LEU A 261 -19.61 1.95 22.47
C LEU A 261 -20.29 2.05 23.85
N LYS A 262 -20.36 3.25 24.43
CA LYS A 262 -21.04 3.49 25.72
C LYS A 262 -22.53 3.17 25.66
N GLU A 263 -23.18 3.49 24.54
CA GLU A 263 -24.60 3.19 24.30
C GLU A 263 -24.86 1.75 23.86
N GLY A 264 -23.82 0.96 23.59
CA GLY A 264 -23.94 -0.41 23.10
C GLY A 264 -24.48 -0.53 21.66
N ARG A 265 -24.55 0.58 20.91
CA ARG A 265 -24.84 0.58 19.46
C ARG A 265 -23.77 -0.19 18.68
N ILE A 266 -22.51 0.03 19.04
CA ILE A 266 -21.39 -0.81 18.62
C ILE A 266 -21.05 -1.74 19.78
N ARG A 267 -21.03 -3.05 19.52
CA ARG A 267 -20.75 -4.07 20.54
C ARG A 267 -19.29 -4.06 20.98
N GLY A 268 -18.39 -3.71 20.07
CA GLY A 268 -16.97 -3.55 20.35
C GLY A 268 -16.21 -3.04 19.15
N ALA A 269 -15.03 -2.49 19.39
CA ALA A 269 -14.15 -1.98 18.33
C ALA A 269 -12.71 -2.44 18.54
N ALA A 270 -11.99 -2.65 17.44
CA ALA A 270 -10.56 -2.91 17.44
C ALA A 270 -9.84 -1.94 16.49
N LEU A 271 -8.96 -1.10 17.05
CA LEU A 271 -8.27 -0.02 16.34
C LEU A 271 -6.75 -0.25 16.40
N ASP A 272 -6.10 -0.43 15.26
CA ASP A 272 -4.63 -0.38 15.17
C ASP A 272 -4.14 1.05 14.96
N VAL A 273 -5.02 1.96 14.54
CA VAL A 273 -4.71 3.34 14.17
C VAL A 273 -5.72 4.30 14.78
N HIS A 274 -5.27 5.52 15.10
CA HIS A 274 -6.01 6.50 15.88
C HIS A 274 -5.89 7.90 15.28
N GLU A 275 -6.85 8.79 15.49
CA GLU A 275 -6.82 10.19 14.98
C GLU A 275 -5.55 10.91 15.44
N SER A 276 -5.14 10.68 16.69
CA SER A 276 -3.92 11.22 17.27
C SER A 276 -3.00 10.09 17.72
N GLU A 277 -1.82 10.01 17.11
CA GLU A 277 -0.77 9.04 17.45
C GLU A 277 0.47 9.73 18.02
N PRO A 278 1.13 9.17 19.07
CA PRO A 278 0.88 7.86 19.66
C PRO A 278 -0.37 7.81 20.55
N PHE A 279 -1.10 6.70 20.46
CA PHE A 279 -2.30 6.46 21.25
C PHE A 279 -1.98 6.19 22.73
N SER A 280 -2.87 6.63 23.62
CA SER A 280 -2.82 6.36 25.05
C SER A 280 -4.23 6.16 25.60
N PHE A 281 -4.45 5.06 26.32
CA PHE A 281 -5.71 4.83 27.04
C PHE A 281 -6.00 5.87 28.13
N ALA A 282 -5.00 6.64 28.58
CA ALA A 282 -5.20 7.65 29.61
C ALA A 282 -5.76 8.98 29.08
N GLN A 283 -5.78 9.18 27.75
CA GLN A 283 -6.06 10.46 27.11
C GLN A 283 -6.98 10.27 25.89
N GLY A 284 -7.60 11.36 25.44
CA GLY A 284 -8.42 11.38 24.22
C GLY A 284 -9.86 10.90 24.41
N PRO A 285 -10.65 10.90 23.31
CA PRO A 285 -12.08 10.61 23.35
C PRO A 285 -12.44 9.19 23.81
N LEU A 286 -11.53 8.23 23.56
CA LEU A 286 -11.74 6.81 23.82
C LEU A 286 -11.34 6.37 25.24
N LYS A 287 -10.86 7.28 26.10
CA LYS A 287 -10.33 6.99 27.45
C LYS A 287 -11.21 6.05 28.27
N ASP A 288 -12.52 6.33 28.32
CA ASP A 288 -13.49 5.58 29.13
C ASP A 288 -14.46 4.75 28.24
N ALA A 289 -14.05 4.45 27.00
CA ALA A 289 -14.88 3.67 26.08
C ALA A 289 -14.79 2.17 26.44
N PRO A 290 -15.93 1.48 26.64
CA PRO A 290 -15.92 0.05 26.89
C PRO A 290 -15.64 -0.73 25.60
N ASN A 291 -15.32 -2.02 25.75
CA ASN A 291 -15.24 -2.99 24.65
C ASN A 291 -14.32 -2.55 23.49
N LEU A 292 -13.19 -1.95 23.85
CA LEU A 292 -12.18 -1.44 22.92
C LEU A 292 -10.92 -2.30 22.98
N ILE A 293 -10.35 -2.59 21.81
CA ILE A 293 -9.00 -3.16 21.65
C ILE A 293 -8.20 -2.13 20.86
N CYS A 294 -7.00 -1.78 21.36
CA CYS A 294 -6.09 -0.88 20.65
C CYS A 294 -4.72 -1.55 20.47
N THR A 295 -4.12 -1.36 19.31
CA THR A 295 -2.71 -1.66 19.05
C THR A 295 -1.99 -0.41 18.54
N PRO A 296 -0.68 -0.26 18.79
CA PRO A 296 0.02 1.00 18.54
C PRO A 296 0.56 1.08 17.10
N HIS A 297 -0.30 1.01 16.09
CA HIS A 297 0.03 1.10 14.66
C HIS A 297 1.06 0.03 14.23
N THR A 298 0.73 -1.22 14.55
CA THR A 298 1.62 -2.38 14.42
C THR A 298 1.17 -3.42 13.41
N ALA A 299 -0.01 -3.27 12.79
CA ALA A 299 -0.52 -4.25 11.83
C ALA A 299 0.43 -4.48 10.63
N TRP A 300 1.32 -3.54 10.34
CA TRP A 300 2.30 -3.68 9.26
C TRP A 300 3.58 -4.43 9.66
N TYR A 301 3.86 -4.59 10.95
CA TYR A 301 5.19 -4.94 11.42
C TYR A 301 5.42 -6.45 11.48
N SER A 302 6.36 -6.91 10.66
CA SER A 302 7.16 -8.12 10.89
C SER A 302 8.64 -7.76 10.67
N GLU A 303 9.57 -8.58 11.16
CA GLU A 303 11.00 -8.36 10.91
C GLU A 303 11.29 -8.33 9.41
N GLN A 304 10.63 -9.22 8.66
CA GLN A 304 10.75 -9.40 7.22
C GLN A 304 10.12 -8.23 6.45
N ALA A 305 8.87 -7.86 6.76
CA ALA A 305 8.18 -6.74 6.11
C ALA A 305 8.93 -5.42 6.32
N SER A 306 9.46 -5.19 7.52
CA SER A 306 10.27 -4.01 7.85
C SER A 306 11.55 -3.94 7.01
N LEU A 307 12.24 -5.07 6.84
CA LEU A 307 13.41 -5.15 5.97
C LEU A 307 13.03 -4.88 4.51
N GLU A 308 12.03 -5.60 3.98
CA GLU A 308 11.59 -5.49 2.59
C GLU A 308 11.22 -4.05 2.23
N MET A 309 10.41 -3.38 3.05
CA MET A 309 9.98 -2.01 2.73
C MET A 309 11.12 -1.00 2.76
N ARG A 310 12.11 -1.20 3.63
CA ARG A 310 13.28 -0.32 3.72
C ARG A 310 14.21 -0.51 2.53
N GLU A 311 14.43 -1.76 2.12
CA GLU A 311 15.20 -2.07 0.91
C GLU A 311 14.52 -1.56 -0.36
N ALA A 312 13.20 -1.74 -0.47
CA ALA A 312 12.41 -1.26 -1.58
C ALA A 312 12.43 0.28 -1.66
N ALA A 313 12.31 0.98 -0.52
CA ALA A 313 12.40 2.43 -0.46
C ALA A 313 13.79 2.96 -0.84
N ALA A 314 14.86 2.33 -0.34
CA ALA A 314 16.23 2.68 -0.73
C ALA A 314 16.47 2.44 -2.23
N THR A 315 15.89 1.37 -2.78
CA THR A 315 15.93 1.09 -4.22
C THR A 315 15.18 2.14 -5.02
N GLU A 316 14.04 2.65 -4.53
CA GLU A 316 13.29 3.72 -5.18
C GLU A 316 14.06 5.05 -5.20
N ILE A 317 14.71 5.42 -4.08
CA ILE A 317 15.64 6.55 -4.05
C ILE A 317 16.77 6.36 -5.07
N ARG A 318 17.34 5.15 -5.16
CA ARG A 318 18.37 4.86 -6.15
C ARG A 318 17.86 5.07 -7.58
N ARG A 319 16.66 4.57 -7.92
CA ARG A 319 16.03 4.80 -9.24
C ARG A 319 15.88 6.29 -9.54
N ALA A 320 15.42 7.06 -8.55
CA ALA A 320 15.27 8.51 -8.67
C ALA A 320 16.60 9.23 -8.94
N ILE A 321 17.69 8.81 -8.29
CA ILE A 321 19.03 9.40 -8.45
C ILE A 321 19.67 9.02 -9.80
N THR A 322 19.51 7.77 -10.23
CA THR A 322 20.17 7.27 -11.45
C THR A 322 19.36 7.50 -12.72
N GLY A 323 18.06 7.71 -12.60
CA GLY A 323 17.12 7.85 -13.72
C GLY A 323 16.52 9.25 -13.84
N ARG A 324 15.52 9.37 -14.73
CA ARG A 324 14.71 10.59 -14.89
C ARG A 324 13.44 10.49 -14.03
N ILE A 325 13.10 11.58 -13.34
CA ILE A 325 11.90 11.70 -12.50
C ILE A 325 10.81 12.41 -13.32
N PRO A 326 9.55 11.89 -13.35
CA PRO A 326 9.04 10.72 -12.64
C PRO A 326 9.09 9.39 -13.41
N GLU A 327 9.60 9.33 -14.64
CA GLU A 327 9.47 8.17 -15.54
C GLU A 327 10.17 6.91 -15.02
N SER A 328 11.32 7.07 -14.36
CA SER A 328 12.12 5.95 -13.85
C SER A 328 11.61 5.41 -12.49
N LEU A 329 10.62 6.07 -11.90
CA LEU A 329 10.06 5.69 -10.60
C LEU A 329 9.04 4.55 -10.76
N ARG A 330 9.12 3.57 -9.86
CA ARG A 330 8.27 2.38 -9.93
C ARG A 330 6.87 2.66 -9.39
N ASN A 331 6.77 3.36 -8.27
CA ASN A 331 5.52 3.57 -7.54
C ASN A 331 5.30 5.05 -7.21
N CYS A 332 5.46 5.93 -8.20
CA CYS A 332 5.14 7.35 -8.03
C CYS A 332 3.62 7.54 -8.03
N VAL A 333 3.09 8.17 -6.97
CA VAL A 333 1.66 8.31 -6.67
C VAL A 333 1.10 9.69 -7.01
N ASN A 334 1.90 10.57 -7.58
CA ASN A 334 1.52 11.97 -7.84
C ASN A 334 1.95 12.47 -9.23
N LYS A 335 2.04 11.55 -10.21
CA LYS A 335 2.54 11.83 -11.56
C LYS A 335 1.68 12.89 -12.28
N GLU A 336 0.38 12.85 -12.05
CA GLU A 336 -0.62 13.74 -12.63
C GLU A 336 -0.47 15.20 -12.20
N PHE A 337 0.19 15.48 -11.08
CA PHE A 337 0.38 16.83 -10.55
C PHE A 337 1.70 17.48 -11.00
N PHE A 338 2.52 16.75 -11.75
CA PHE A 338 3.69 17.36 -12.40
C PHE A 338 3.19 18.32 -13.45
N VAL A 339 3.26 19.62 -13.15
CA VAL A 339 2.99 20.66 -14.12
C VAL A 339 3.95 20.42 -15.28
N THR A 340 3.41 20.01 -16.42
CA THR A 340 4.15 20.08 -17.67
C THR A 340 4.39 21.56 -17.86
N SER A 341 5.57 22.05 -17.46
CA SER A 341 6.02 23.33 -17.94
C SER A 341 5.88 23.21 -19.46
N ALA A 342 5.00 24.01 -20.06
CA ALA A 342 4.95 24.18 -21.50
C ALA A 342 6.41 24.26 -21.99
N PRO A 343 6.74 23.58 -23.11
CA PRO A 343 8.12 23.33 -23.48
C PRO A 343 8.84 24.67 -23.42
N TRP A 344 9.97 24.69 -22.70
CA TRP A 344 10.86 25.83 -22.75
C TRP A 344 10.97 26.22 -24.22
N SER A 345 10.44 27.40 -24.53
CA SER A 345 10.58 28.06 -25.81
C SER A 345 12.02 27.82 -26.23
N VAL A 346 12.17 27.17 -27.38
CA VAL A 346 13.44 27.02 -28.08
C VAL A 346 14.17 28.34 -27.91
N ILE A 347 15.23 28.33 -27.09
CA ILE A 347 16.14 29.45 -27.02
C ILE A 347 16.65 29.57 -28.45
N ASP A 348 16.24 30.66 -29.07
CA ASP A 348 16.65 31.07 -30.40
C ASP A 348 18.17 30.86 -30.52
N GLN A 349 18.58 30.00 -31.45
CA GLN A 349 19.99 29.85 -31.82
C GLN A 349 20.41 31.08 -32.64
N GLN A 350 20.41 32.25 -32.02
CA GLN A 350 20.98 33.47 -32.59
C GLN A 350 21.78 34.22 -31.52
N ALA A 351 23.02 33.77 -31.31
CA ALA A 351 24.17 34.60 -31.02
C ALA A 351 25.41 33.71 -30.84
N ILE A 352 25.91 33.13 -31.95
CA ILE A 352 27.29 32.65 -31.98
C ILE A 352 28.07 33.69 -32.79
N HIS A 353 28.87 34.48 -32.06
CA HIS A 353 29.87 35.40 -32.60
C HIS A 353 30.81 34.66 -33.58
N PRO A 354 30.99 35.14 -34.82
CA PRO A 354 31.79 34.43 -35.81
C PRO A 354 33.21 35.00 -35.90
N GLU A 355 34.05 34.84 -34.87
CA GLU A 355 35.50 35.02 -35.04
C GLU A 355 36.25 34.07 -34.10
N LEU A 356 36.61 32.90 -34.64
CA LEU A 356 37.78 32.10 -34.28
C LEU A 356 37.69 30.76 -35.02
N ASN A 357 38.27 30.71 -36.22
CA ASN A 357 39.09 29.58 -36.65
C ASN A 357 39.82 29.97 -37.93
N GLY A 358 41.09 30.32 -37.75
CA GLY A 358 42.04 30.46 -38.83
C GLY A 358 42.45 29.10 -39.39
N ALA A 359 42.53 29.08 -40.72
CA ALA A 359 43.37 28.25 -41.58
C ALA A 359 43.07 26.72 -41.57
N THR A 360 43.04 26.01 -42.70
CA THR A 360 43.97 26.08 -43.83
C THR A 360 43.42 25.34 -45.07
N TYR A 361 43.73 25.89 -46.25
CA TYR A 361 43.83 25.31 -47.61
C TYR A 361 42.60 24.87 -48.44
N ARG A 362 42.32 25.72 -49.45
CA ARG A 362 41.65 25.43 -50.74
C ARG A 362 42.64 24.78 -51.74
N TYR A 363 42.13 23.90 -52.60
CA TYR A 363 42.62 23.71 -53.98
C TYR A 363 41.58 24.31 -54.97
N PRO A 364 41.99 24.86 -56.14
CA PRO A 364 41.10 25.58 -57.06
C PRO A 364 40.38 24.65 -58.08
N PRO A 365 39.28 25.09 -58.71
CA PRO A 365 38.44 24.25 -59.55
C PRO A 365 38.88 24.25 -61.03
N GLY A 366 38.70 23.11 -61.71
CA GLY A 366 38.85 23.03 -63.16
C GLY A 366 38.28 21.75 -63.78
N ILE A 367 37.25 21.94 -64.63
CA ILE A 367 36.97 21.24 -65.90
C ILE A 367 36.26 19.86 -65.87
N VAL A 368 35.03 19.89 -66.45
CA VAL A 368 34.24 18.81 -67.11
C VAL A 368 33.70 17.71 -66.17
N GLY A 369 32.43 17.29 -66.17
CA GLY A 369 31.27 17.47 -67.05
C GLY A 369 30.38 16.21 -66.92
N VAL A 370 29.09 16.37 -67.19
CA VAL A 370 28.05 15.33 -67.40
C VAL A 370 27.26 14.85 -66.16
N ALA A 371 25.93 14.94 -66.30
CA ALA A 371 24.89 14.54 -65.37
C ALA A 371 24.38 13.09 -65.66
N PRO A 372 23.18 12.67 -65.24
CA PRO A 372 22.95 11.85 -64.04
C PRO A 372 22.37 10.45 -64.35
N GLY A 373 22.36 9.57 -63.35
CA GLY A 373 21.33 8.53 -63.22
C GLY A 373 21.79 7.07 -63.21
N GLY A 374 20.94 6.25 -62.60
CA GLY A 374 20.80 4.84 -62.93
C GLY A 374 21.33 3.85 -61.90
N LEU A 375 20.43 3.31 -61.08
CA LEU A 375 20.53 1.93 -60.58
C LEU A 375 20.65 0.97 -61.77
N PRO A 376 21.29 -0.19 -61.58
CA PRO A 376 20.63 -1.42 -62.02
C PRO A 376 20.66 -2.55 -61.00
N ALA A 377 19.79 -3.52 -61.31
CA ALA A 377 19.32 -4.62 -60.49
C ALA A 377 20.25 -5.85 -60.49
N ALA A 378 19.83 -6.82 -59.68
CA ALA A 378 20.40 -8.14 -59.44
C ALA A 378 20.53 -9.03 -60.70
N MET A 379 21.53 -9.92 -60.71
CA MET A 379 21.34 -11.32 -61.10
C MET A 379 22.48 -12.23 -60.58
N GLU A 380 22.09 -13.48 -60.34
CA GLU A 380 22.76 -14.59 -59.66
C GLU A 380 24.02 -15.14 -60.36
N GLY A 381 24.82 -15.93 -59.61
CA GLY A 381 25.62 -16.99 -60.23
C GLY A 381 26.75 -17.61 -59.41
N ILE A 382 26.44 -18.74 -58.75
CA ILE A 382 27.26 -19.97 -58.64
C ILE A 382 28.27 -20.12 -57.45
N ILE A 383 28.07 -21.25 -56.76
CA ILE A 383 28.64 -21.85 -55.54
C ILE A 383 29.49 -23.08 -55.96
N PRO A 384 30.55 -23.54 -55.22
CA PRO A 384 30.37 -24.72 -54.34
C PRO A 384 31.26 -24.87 -53.08
N GLY A 385 30.61 -25.38 -52.02
CA GLY A 385 31.14 -26.03 -50.82
C GLY A 385 30.24 -25.70 -49.60
N GLY A 386 29.20 -26.46 -49.21
CA GLY A 386 29.10 -27.90 -48.87
C GLY A 386 29.55 -28.09 -47.40
N ILE A 387 28.73 -28.37 -46.36
CA ILE A 387 27.68 -29.39 -46.17
C ILE A 387 26.66 -28.90 -45.09
N PRO A 388 25.33 -29.14 -45.24
CA PRO A 388 24.32 -28.97 -44.18
C PRO A 388 23.92 -30.31 -43.53
N VAL A 389 23.50 -30.27 -42.27
CA VAL A 389 22.86 -31.41 -41.57
C VAL A 389 21.44 -30.99 -41.14
N THR A 390 20.45 -31.73 -41.60
CA THR A 390 19.06 -31.74 -41.10
C THR A 390 18.66 -33.18 -40.86
N HIS A 391 17.97 -33.50 -39.77
CA HIS A 391 16.90 -34.50 -39.76
C HIS A 391 15.96 -34.35 -38.54
N ASN A 392 14.68 -34.14 -38.88
CA ASN A 392 13.45 -34.78 -38.38
C ASN A 392 13.11 -34.84 -36.89
N LEU A 393 11.93 -34.24 -36.61
CA LEU A 393 11.03 -34.51 -35.48
C LEU A 393 10.44 -35.93 -35.53
N PRO A 394 10.21 -36.58 -34.37
CA PRO A 394 9.20 -37.60 -34.20
C PRO A 394 7.99 -37.07 -33.39
N THR A 395 6.80 -37.37 -33.90
CA THR A 395 5.48 -37.30 -33.25
C THR A 395 5.32 -38.40 -32.20
N VAL A 396 4.88 -38.07 -30.97
CA VAL A 396 4.27 -39.06 -30.05
C VAL A 396 3.12 -38.46 -29.24
N ALA A 397 1.96 -39.08 -29.44
CA ALA A 397 0.72 -39.28 -28.66
C ALA A 397 0.44 -38.53 -27.33
N HIS A 398 -0.77 -37.97 -27.28
CA HIS A 398 -1.55 -37.67 -26.07
C HIS A 398 -1.99 -38.94 -25.32
N PRO A 399 -2.13 -38.87 -23.98
CA PRO A 399 -3.14 -39.63 -23.26
C PRO A 399 -4.30 -38.74 -22.77
N SER A 400 -5.44 -39.41 -22.68
CA SER A 400 -6.81 -38.94 -22.54
C SER A 400 -7.22 -38.43 -21.16
N GLN A 401 -8.19 -37.52 -21.22
CA GLN A 401 -9.16 -37.09 -20.21
C GLN A 401 -9.49 -38.11 -19.10
N ALA A 402 -9.61 -37.61 -17.87
CA ALA A 402 -10.40 -38.22 -16.80
C ALA A 402 -11.42 -37.18 -16.26
N PRO A 403 -12.71 -37.53 -16.05
CA PRO A 403 -13.76 -36.57 -15.69
C PRO A 403 -13.99 -36.43 -14.18
N SER A 404 -14.42 -35.23 -13.77
CA SER A 404 -14.99 -34.93 -12.45
C SER A 404 -16.39 -35.53 -12.28
N PRO A 405 -16.80 -35.93 -11.05
CA PRO A 405 -18.21 -36.20 -10.76
C PRO A 405 -18.78 -35.18 -9.78
N ASN A 406 -19.77 -34.40 -10.21
CA ASN A 406 -20.77 -33.81 -9.32
C ASN A 406 -22.13 -33.71 -10.04
N GLN A 407 -23.17 -34.23 -9.36
CA GLN A 407 -24.63 -34.15 -9.57
C GLN A 407 -25.32 -35.21 -10.48
N PRO A 408 -26.65 -35.46 -10.31
CA PRO A 408 -27.30 -36.11 -9.16
C PRO A 408 -28.24 -37.25 -9.61
N THR A 409 -28.52 -38.25 -8.78
CA THR A 409 -29.59 -39.24 -9.06
C THR A 409 -30.62 -39.31 -7.94
N LYS A 410 -31.87 -39.01 -8.30
CA LYS A 410 -33.09 -39.25 -7.54
C LYS A 410 -33.48 -40.74 -7.58
N HIS A 411 -34.24 -41.11 -6.55
CA HIS A 411 -35.15 -42.25 -6.39
C HIS A 411 -34.62 -43.59 -5.86
N GLY A 412 -35.24 -44.00 -4.75
CA GLY A 412 -35.19 -45.32 -4.17
C GLY A 412 -35.68 -45.31 -2.72
N ASP A 413 -37.00 -45.43 -2.52
CA ASP A 413 -37.65 -45.69 -1.23
C ASP A 413 -36.99 -46.83 -0.46
N ASN A 414 -36.79 -46.66 0.84
CA ASN A 414 -37.36 -47.59 1.82
C ASN A 414 -37.32 -47.02 3.24
N ARG A 415 -38.51 -47.00 3.84
CA ARG A 415 -38.79 -46.82 5.25
C ARG A 415 -38.14 -47.94 6.06
N GLU A 416 -37.65 -47.63 7.26
CA GLU A 416 -38.04 -48.33 8.49
C GLU A 416 -37.54 -47.56 9.72
N HIS A 417 -38.49 -47.11 10.54
CA HIS A 417 -38.28 -46.79 11.95
C HIS A 417 -38.12 -48.10 12.73
N PRO A 418 -37.44 -48.06 13.89
CA PRO A 418 -38.23 -48.25 15.09
C PRO A 418 -37.93 -47.24 16.19
N ASN A 419 -38.98 -47.03 16.98
CA ASN A 419 -39.08 -46.21 18.17
C ASN A 419 -38.42 -46.89 19.39
N GLU A 420 -38.16 -46.08 20.43
CA GLU A 420 -38.10 -46.42 21.87
C GLU A 420 -36.91 -47.26 22.41
N GLN A 421 -35.94 -46.57 23.03
CA GLN A 421 -35.84 -46.39 24.50
C GLN A 421 -34.84 -45.28 24.85
#